data_AF-A0A1V3PWX2-F1
#
_entry.id   AF-A0A1V3PWX2-F1
#
_cell.length_a   1.000
_cell.length_b   1.000
_cell.length_c   1.000
_cell.angle_alpha   90.00
_cell.angle_beta   90.00
_cell.angle_gamma   90.00
#
_symmetry.space_group_name_H-M   'P 1'
#
loop_
_entity.id
_entity.type
_entity.pdbx_description
1 polymer ?
#
loop_
_entity_poly.entity_id
_entity_poly.type
_entity_poly.pdbx_seq_one_letter_code
_entity_poly.pdbx_strand_id
1 'polypeptide(L)'
;MRLEAGLTQIDLAERLGRSQNFVSQAELGYKRLDGLQLWDWVHACGSDMEQFGKTVEAGIREVRKTTASTSSQVQQPATRTKKSTSKTKTGTARGKIAPSPRAKRKPVRG
;
A
#
# COMPACT_ATOMS: atom_id res chain seq x y z
N MET A 1 -0.29 -18.00 6.30
CA MET A 1 -1.40 -18.84 5.82
C MET A 1 -1.07 -19.64 4.56
N ARG A 2 -1.10 -19.11 3.32
CA ARG A 2 -0.82 -19.91 2.10
C ARG A 2 0.54 -20.62 2.15
N LEU A 3 1.58 -19.87 2.50
CA LEU A 3 2.96 -20.38 2.60
C LEU A 3 3.11 -21.39 3.75
N GLU A 4 2.40 -21.20 4.86
CA GLU A 4 2.40 -22.13 6.00
C GLU A 4 1.72 -23.45 5.62
N ALA A 5 0.75 -23.40 4.71
CA ALA A 5 0.10 -24.57 4.12
C ALA A 5 0.92 -25.22 2.98
N GLY A 6 2.11 -24.67 2.66
CA GLY A 6 2.97 -25.17 1.58
C GLY A 6 2.39 -25.01 0.16
N LEU A 7 1.40 -24.14 -0.02
CA LEU A 7 0.71 -23.98 -1.30
C LEU A 7 1.37 -22.90 -2.16
N THR A 8 1.48 -23.12 -3.47
CA THR A 8 1.73 -22.04 -4.43
C THR A 8 0.47 -21.21 -4.68
N GLN A 9 0.59 -20.04 -5.32
CA GLN A 9 -0.60 -19.25 -5.71
C GLN A 9 -1.46 -19.99 -6.73
N ILE A 10 -0.85 -20.86 -7.55
CA ILE A 10 -1.54 -21.70 -8.52
C ILE A 10 -2.32 -22.79 -7.78
N ASP A 11 -1.70 -23.49 -6.83
CA ASP A 11 -2.37 -24.55 -6.06
C ASP A 11 -3.58 -24.02 -5.28
N LEU A 12 -3.46 -22.82 -4.70
CA LEU A 12 -4.58 -22.18 -4.02
C LEU A 12 -5.69 -21.77 -5.01
N ALA A 13 -5.32 -21.29 -6.20
CA ALA A 13 -6.28 -20.94 -7.24
C ALA A 13 -7.05 -22.17 -7.72
N GLU A 14 -6.37 -23.30 -7.91
CA GLU A 14 -6.98 -24.58 -8.28
C GLU A 14 -7.96 -25.06 -7.20
N ARG A 15 -7.56 -25.02 -5.92
CA ARG A 15 -8.43 -25.38 -4.79
C ARG A 15 -9.68 -24.52 -4.69
N LEU A 16 -9.57 -23.24 -5.05
CA LEU A 16 -10.68 -22.29 -5.03
C LEU A 16 -11.53 -22.30 -6.32
N GLY A 17 -11.12 -23.02 -7.37
CA GLY A 17 -11.76 -22.93 -8.69
C GLY A 17 -11.71 -21.51 -9.24
N ARG A 18 -10.57 -20.82 -9.07
CA ARG A 18 -10.32 -19.44 -9.49
C ARG A 18 -9.01 -19.36 -10.28
N SER A 19 -8.73 -18.19 -10.86
CA SER A 19 -7.48 -17.94 -11.57
C SER A 19 -6.36 -17.53 -10.61
N GLN A 20 -5.10 -17.81 -10.97
CA GLN A 20 -3.96 -17.32 -10.19
C GLN A 20 -3.96 -15.78 -10.09
N ASN A 21 -4.43 -15.07 -11.12
CA ASN A 21 -4.60 -13.62 -11.08
C ASN A 21 -5.58 -13.18 -9.98
N PHE A 22 -6.68 -13.92 -9.77
CA PHE A 22 -7.59 -13.64 -8.65
C PHE A 22 -6.88 -13.75 -7.30
N VAL A 23 -6.08 -14.80 -7.11
CA VAL A 23 -5.30 -15.02 -5.88
C VAL A 23 -4.30 -13.89 -5.66
N SER A 24 -3.56 -13.50 -6.70
CA SER A 24 -2.59 -12.39 -6.66
C SER A 24 -3.27 -11.06 -6.27
N GLN A 25 -4.39 -10.71 -6.91
CA GLN A 25 -5.11 -9.47 -6.62
C GLN A 25 -5.71 -9.46 -5.20
N ALA A 26 -6.11 -10.62 -4.68
CA ALA A 26 -6.58 -10.75 -3.30
C ALA A 26 -5.42 -10.61 -2.29
N GLU A 27 -4.27 -11.26 -2.53
CA GLU A 27 -3.09 -11.16 -1.66
C GLU A 27 -2.51 -9.72 -1.62
N LEU A 28 -2.56 -9.00 -2.73
CA LEU A 28 -2.13 -7.60 -2.81
C LEU A 28 -3.17 -6.59 -2.28
N GLY A 29 -4.39 -7.06 -1.97
CA GLY A 29 -5.48 -6.21 -1.47
C GLY A 29 -6.18 -5.36 -2.54
N TYR A 30 -5.85 -5.54 -3.83
CA TYR A 30 -6.59 -4.94 -4.94
C TYR A 30 -8.02 -5.49 -5.05
N LYS A 31 -8.22 -6.75 -4.64
CA LYS A 31 -9.52 -7.38 -4.55
C LYS A 31 -9.91 -7.61 -3.09
N ARG A 32 -11.08 -7.10 -2.71
CA ARG A 32 -11.70 -7.43 -1.43
C ARG A 32 -12.39 -8.78 -1.55
N LEU A 33 -12.19 -9.63 -0.55
CA LEU A 33 -12.92 -10.89 -0.40
C LEU A 33 -14.15 -10.64 0.47
N ASP A 34 -15.31 -11.15 0.05
CA ASP A 34 -16.49 -11.22 0.91
C ASP A 34 -16.32 -12.33 1.97
N GLY A 35 -17.27 -12.42 2.92
CA GLY A 35 -17.17 -13.38 4.02
C GLY A 35 -17.16 -14.85 3.59
N LEU A 36 -17.86 -15.21 2.52
CA LEU A 36 -17.88 -16.59 2.01
C LEU A 36 -16.58 -16.90 1.26
N GLN A 37 -16.11 -15.97 0.42
CA GLN A 37 -14.84 -16.10 -0.27
C GLN A 37 -13.67 -16.21 0.70
N LEU A 38 -13.72 -15.47 1.81
CA LEU A 38 -12.73 -15.55 2.86
C LEU A 38 -12.80 -16.89 3.59
N TRP A 39 -14.00 -17.41 3.86
CA TRP A 39 -14.18 -18.72 4.45
C TRP A 39 -13.60 -19.82 3.55
N ASP A 40 -13.92 -19.81 2.24
CA ASP A 40 -13.38 -20.75 1.25
C ASP A 40 -11.84 -20.67 1.20
N TRP A 41 -11.29 -19.46 1.24
CA TRP A 41 -9.85 -19.22 1.22
C TRP A 41 -9.14 -19.85 2.42
N VAL A 42 -9.67 -19.64 3.62
CA VAL A 42 -9.11 -20.18 4.86
C VAL A 42 -9.13 -21.71 4.86
N HIS A 43 -10.25 -22.30 4.41
CA HIS A 43 -10.40 -23.75 4.31
C HIS A 43 -9.52 -24.36 3.22
N ALA A 44 -9.39 -23.70 2.07
CA ALA A 44 -8.49 -24.14 1.00
C ALA A 44 -7.02 -24.16 1.44
N CYS A 45 -6.64 -23.29 2.39
CA CYS A 45 -5.36 -23.29 3.05
C CYS A 45 -5.23 -24.32 4.19
N GLY A 46 -6.27 -25.11 4.47
CA GLY A 46 -6.26 -26.12 5.54
C GLY A 46 -6.31 -25.53 6.95
N SER A 47 -6.78 -24.30 7.10
CA SER A 47 -6.96 -23.64 8.39
C SER A 47 -8.44 -23.51 8.72
N ASP A 48 -8.74 -23.19 9.98
CA ASP A 48 -10.09 -22.98 10.47
C ASP A 48 -10.40 -21.49 10.62
N MET A 49 -11.66 -21.12 10.38
CA MET A 49 -12.10 -19.72 10.41
C MET A 49 -11.98 -19.10 11.81
N GLU A 50 -12.15 -19.88 12.87
CA GLU A 50 -11.99 -19.42 14.26
C GLU A 50 -10.52 -19.06 14.54
N GLN A 51 -9.59 -19.93 14.13
CA GLN A 51 -8.15 -19.68 14.28
C GLN A 51 -7.71 -18.46 13.48
N PHE A 52 -8.19 -18.33 12.25
CA PHE A 52 -7.92 -17.17 11.42
C PHE A 52 -8.44 -15.88 12.08
N GLY A 53 -9.67 -15.87 12.59
CA GLY A 53 -10.25 -14.74 13.30
C GLY A 53 -9.40 -14.28 14.49
N LYS A 54 -8.94 -15.22 15.32
CA LYS A 54 -8.06 -14.93 16.46
C LYS A 54 -6.75 -14.26 16.02
N THR A 55 -6.10 -14.79 14.98
CA THR A 55 -4.85 -14.23 14.45
C THR A 55 -5.05 -12.82 13.88
N VAL A 56 -6.14 -12.60 13.14
CA VAL A 56 -6.48 -11.28 12.59
C VAL A 56 -6.75 -10.27 13.71
N GLU A 57 -7.56 -10.65 14.71
CA GLU A 57 -7.88 -9.75 15.83
C GLU A 57 -6.63 -9.37 16.63
N ALA A 58 -5.75 -10.34 16.90
CA ALA A 58 -4.48 -10.10 17.58
C ALA A 58 -3.60 -9.10 16.78
N GLY A 59 -3.49 -9.30 15.46
CA GLY A 59 -2.74 -8.40 14.58
C GLY A 59 -3.32 -6.98 14.54
N ILE A 60 -4.63 -6.84 14.38
CA ILE A 60 -5.32 -5.53 14.36
C ILE A 60 -5.13 -4.82 15.71
N ARG A 61 -5.27 -5.55 16.83
CA ARG A 61 -5.06 -5.00 18.17
C ARG A 61 -3.64 -4.48 18.34
N GLU A 62 -2.65 -5.21 17.86
CA GLU A 62 -1.25 -4.81 17.98
C GLU A 62 -0.95 -3.56 17.16
N VAL A 63 -1.36 -3.53 15.89
CA VAL A 63 -1.25 -2.34 15.03
C VAL A 63 -1.91 -1.13 15.70
N ARG A 64 -3.10 -1.30 16.29
CA ARG A 64 -3.81 -0.23 17.00
C ARG A 64 -3.04 0.29 18.21
N LYS A 65 -2.44 -0.58 19.03
CA LYS A 65 -1.60 -0.16 20.17
C LYS A 65 -0.43 0.70 19.69
N THR A 66 0.30 0.25 18.66
CA THR A 66 1.45 0.98 18.13
C THR A 66 1.06 2.37 17.60
N THR A 67 -0.07 2.46 16.89
CA THR A 67 -0.59 3.75 16.41
C THR A 67 -1.09 4.66 17.54
N ALA A 68 -1.68 4.10 18.61
CA ALA A 68 -2.14 4.86 19.77
C ALA A 68 -0.96 5.41 20.60
N SER A 69 0.10 4.63 20.81
CA SER A 69 1.29 5.06 21.55
C SER A 69 2.11 6.13 20.82
N THR A 70 2.08 6.16 19.48
CA THR A 70 2.77 7.18 18.68
C THR A 70 2.10 8.57 18.82
N SER A 71 0.78 8.62 19.06
CA SER A 71 0.05 9.88 19.24
C SER A 71 0.25 10.53 20.61
N SER A 72 0.80 9.81 21.61
CA SER A 72 1.05 10.35 22.97
C SER A 72 2.43 11.00 23.14
N GLN A 73 3.32 10.96 22.15
CA GLN A 73 4.67 11.57 22.22
C GLN A 73 4.80 12.90 21.45
N VAL A 74 3.75 13.38 20.76
CA VAL A 74 3.77 14.65 20.02
C VAL A 74 3.07 15.78 20.80
N GLN A 75 3.60 16.11 21.97
CA GLN A 75 3.36 17.34 22.76
C GLN A 75 4.71 17.65 23.41
N GLN A 76 5.47 18.73 23.17
CA GLN A 76 5.21 20.10 22.72
C GLN A 76 6.50 20.66 22.07
N PRO A 77 6.45 21.76 21.29
CA PRO A 77 7.45 22.80 21.51
C PRO A 77 6.80 24.10 22.00
N ALA A 78 7.46 24.68 23.00
CA ALA A 78 7.06 25.88 23.70
C ALA A 78 6.76 27.06 22.76
N THR A 79 5.69 27.76 23.10
CA THR A 79 5.32 29.08 22.60
C THR A 79 6.47 30.07 22.76
N ARG A 80 7.02 30.60 21.66
CA ARG A 80 7.68 31.93 21.69
C ARG A 80 7.34 32.74 20.45
N THR A 81 6.32 33.56 20.61
CA THR A 81 6.01 34.75 19.80
C THR A 81 7.25 35.62 19.64
N LYS A 82 7.73 35.86 18.41
CA LYS A 82 8.37 37.12 18.02
C LYS A 82 8.03 37.49 16.57
N LYS A 83 7.34 38.62 16.47
CA LYS A 83 7.03 39.45 15.30
C LYS A 83 8.31 40.19 14.87
N SER A 84 8.65 40.18 13.57
CA SER A 84 9.64 41.06 12.93
C SER A 84 9.58 40.84 11.40
N THR A 85 8.77 41.61 10.66
CA THR A 85 9.17 42.79 9.84
C THR A 85 10.21 42.53 8.75
N SER A 86 9.70 42.45 7.51
CA SER A 86 10.19 43.03 6.23
C SER A 86 11.69 43.27 5.98
N LYS A 87 12.21 42.76 4.85
CA LYS A 87 12.71 43.63 3.75
C LYS A 87 13.00 42.88 2.44
N THR A 88 12.49 43.46 1.37
CA THR A 88 12.79 43.24 -0.05
C THR A 88 14.28 43.45 -0.37
N LYS A 89 14.88 42.60 -1.21
CA LYS A 89 15.93 43.08 -2.13
C LYS A 89 16.00 42.25 -3.42
N THR A 90 15.83 43.01 -4.48
CA THR A 90 15.94 42.76 -5.92
C THR A 90 17.34 42.28 -6.32
N GLY A 91 17.44 41.38 -7.30
CA GLY A 91 18.72 40.93 -7.86
C GLY A 91 18.56 40.19 -9.21
N THR A 92 18.62 40.96 -10.28
CA THR A 92 18.59 40.58 -11.70
C THR A 92 19.88 39.87 -12.16
N ALA A 93 19.76 38.78 -12.93
CA ALA A 93 20.65 38.38 -14.06
C ALA A 93 20.10 37.06 -14.68
N ARG A 94 19.38 37.05 -15.80
CA ARG A 94 19.81 37.16 -17.21
C ARG A 94 20.75 36.02 -17.65
N GLY A 95 20.16 34.95 -18.20
CA GLY A 95 20.84 33.88 -18.94
C GLY A 95 19.87 33.16 -19.87
N LYS A 96 19.69 33.68 -21.08
CA LYS A 96 18.94 33.04 -22.18
C LYS A 96 19.81 31.97 -22.82
N ILE A 97 19.34 30.73 -22.95
CA ILE A 97 19.63 29.87 -24.11
C ILE A 97 18.36 29.08 -24.44
N ALA A 98 17.96 29.17 -25.70
CA ALA A 98 16.76 28.61 -26.30
C ALA A 98 16.89 27.09 -26.62
N PRO A 99 15.81 26.40 -27.01
CA PRO A 99 15.75 24.94 -27.08
C PRO A 99 16.34 24.39 -28.39
N SER A 100 16.97 23.22 -28.32
CA SER A 100 17.33 22.45 -29.52
C SER A 100 16.29 21.34 -29.81
N PRO A 101 15.91 21.13 -31.09
CA PRO A 101 14.86 20.20 -31.52
C PRO A 101 15.41 18.85 -32.02
N ARG A 102 14.48 17.96 -32.44
CA ARG A 102 14.62 16.76 -33.33
C ARG A 102 14.56 15.43 -32.54
N ALA A 103 13.83 14.38 -32.94
CA ALA A 103 13.40 13.97 -34.27
C ALA A 103 12.06 13.17 -34.25
N LYS A 104 11.25 13.37 -35.29
CA LYS A 104 10.13 12.50 -35.68
C LYS A 104 10.67 11.16 -36.19
N ARG A 105 10.05 10.03 -35.81
CA ARG A 105 10.05 8.80 -36.61
C ARG A 105 8.62 8.25 -36.73
N LYS A 106 8.32 7.83 -37.96
CA LYS A 106 7.02 7.58 -38.60
C LYS A 106 6.31 6.31 -38.10
N PRO A 107 4.99 6.16 -38.35
CA PRO A 107 4.30 4.89 -38.19
C PRO A 107 4.67 3.95 -39.34
N VAL A 108 4.87 2.66 -39.03
CA VAL A 108 4.94 1.59 -40.02
C VAL A 108 3.55 0.95 -40.07
N ARG A 109 2.90 1.04 -41.24
CA ARG A 109 1.75 0.21 -41.60
C ARG A 109 2.28 -1.14 -42.11
N GLY A 110 1.63 -2.22 -41.69
CA GLY A 110 1.63 -3.53 -42.32
C GLY A 110 0.21 -4.07 -42.16
#